data_AF-A0A2V6MDX7-F1
#
_entry.id   AF-A0A2V6MDX7-F1
#
_cell.length_a   1.000
_cell.length_b   1.000
_cell.length_c   1.000
_cell.angle_alpha   90.00
_cell.angle_beta   90.00
_cell.angle_gamma   90.00
#
_symmetry.space_group_name_H-M   'P 1'
#
loop_
_entity.id
_entity.type
_entity.pdbx_description
1 polymer ?
#
loop_
_entity_poly.entity_id
_entity_poly.type
_entity_poly.pdbx_seq_one_letter_code
_entity_poly.pdbx_strand_id
1 'polypeptide(L)'
;MLCLRLMEDSTWLLQILVSAFLAILFLQSGIDKIADRHGNLEFLQGHFAKSPLAGMVPFLVTVVTVLEIVSGALSAIGCVIIILTRDPTVAFYGAIISAISIVALFFGQRMAKDYAGAAVLVPYFLLTLVAIYSLALH
;
A
#
# COMPACT_ATOMS: atom_id res chain seq x y z
N MET A 1 -34.32 -11.83 3.60
CA MET A 1 -34.00 -10.48 4.13
C MET A 1 -32.83 -10.48 5.11
N LEU A 2 -32.79 -11.33 6.15
CA LEU A 2 -31.68 -11.35 7.12
C LEU A 2 -30.31 -11.65 6.49
N CYS A 3 -30.23 -12.65 5.58
CA CYS A 3 -28.99 -13.03 4.90
C CYS A 3 -28.39 -11.89 4.06
N LEU A 4 -29.22 -11.17 3.29
CA LEU A 4 -28.77 -10.05 2.47
C LEU A 4 -28.20 -8.90 3.31
N ARG A 5 -28.86 -8.55 4.43
CA ARG A 5 -28.36 -7.53 5.36
C ARG A 5 -27.02 -7.91 5.98
N LEU A 6 -26.87 -9.17 6.41
CA LEU A 6 -25.60 -9.66 6.94
C LEU A 6 -24.47 -9.59 5.91
N MET A 7 -24.76 -9.87 4.63
CA MET A 7 -23.78 -9.74 3.55
C MET A 7 -23.37 -8.28 3.34
N GLU A 8 -24.32 -7.35 3.27
CA GLU A 8 -24.04 -5.91 3.13
C GLU A 8 -23.22 -5.36 4.30
N ASP A 9 -23.62 -5.67 5.54
CA ASP A 9 -22.90 -5.20 6.74
C ASP A 9 -21.49 -5.81 6.82
N SER A 10 -21.31 -7.06 6.38
CA SER A 10 -20.00 -7.71 6.31
C SER A 10 -19.10 -7.07 5.26
N THR A 11 -19.62 -6.74 4.08
CA THR A 11 -18.85 -6.05 3.03
C THR A 11 -18.43 -4.66 3.50
N TRP A 12 -19.34 -3.91 4.12
CA TRP A 12 -19.04 -2.58 4.64
C TRP A 12 -17.94 -2.62 5.71
N LEU A 13 -18.00 -3.56 6.66
CA LEU A 13 -16.94 -3.76 7.65
C LEU A 13 -15.61 -4.17 7.00
N LEU A 14 -15.66 -5.05 6.00
CA LEU A 14 -14.46 -5.46 5.25
C LEU A 14 -13.80 -4.26 4.58
N GLN A 15 -14.58 -3.40 3.91
CA GLN A 15 -14.10 -2.18 3.24
C GLN A 15 -13.40 -1.23 4.22
N ILE A 16 -13.96 -1.04 5.42
CA ILE A 16 -13.35 -0.21 6.48
C ILE A 16 -12.01 -0.82 6.92
N LEU A 17 -12.00 -2.12 7.24
CA LEU A 17 -10.81 -2.78 7.78
C LEU A 17 -9.65 -2.82 6.78
N VAL A 18 -9.92 -3.14 5.52
CA VAL A 18 -8.88 -3.13 4.48
C VAL A 18 -8.36 -1.72 4.22
N SER A 19 -9.23 -0.72 4.22
CA SER A 19 -8.83 0.68 4.03
C SER A 19 -7.96 1.19 5.19
N ALA A 20 -8.35 0.87 6.43
CA ALA A 20 -7.56 1.20 7.61
C ALA A 20 -6.19 0.49 7.61
N PHE A 21 -6.14 -0.78 7.22
CA PHE A 21 -4.90 -1.53 7.12
C PHE A 21 -3.93 -0.91 6.11
N LEU A 22 -4.41 -0.61 4.90
CA LEU A 22 -3.60 0.04 3.86
C LEU A 22 -3.15 1.44 4.27
N ALA A 23 -4.03 2.20 4.94
CA ALA A 23 -3.68 3.51 5.50
C ALA A 23 -2.49 3.41 6.46
N ILE A 24 -2.55 2.51 7.45
CA ILE A 24 -1.49 2.32 8.44
C ILE A 24 -0.19 1.88 7.75
N LEU A 25 -0.26 0.86 6.90
CA LEU A 25 0.90 0.29 6.21
C LEU A 25 1.65 1.37 5.42
N PHE A 26 0.92 2.12 4.57
CA PHE A 26 1.54 3.05 3.65
C PHE A 26 1.86 4.41 4.25
N LEU A 27 1.04 4.93 5.17
CA LEU A 27 1.39 6.17 5.88
C LEU A 27 2.60 5.94 6.78
N GLN A 28 2.65 4.85 7.54
CA GLN A 28 3.82 4.59 8.40
C GLN A 28 5.09 4.43 7.55
N SER A 29 5.04 3.63 6.48
CA SER A 29 6.18 3.42 5.58
C SER A 29 6.63 4.70 4.88
N GLY A 30 5.70 5.55 4.43
CA GLY A 30 6.01 6.79 3.73
C GLY A 30 6.50 7.89 4.68
N ILE A 31 5.89 8.04 5.86
CA ILE A 31 6.30 9.03 6.86
C ILE A 31 7.69 8.72 7.39
N ASP A 32 8.00 7.44 7.63
CA ASP A 32 9.33 7.00 8.04
C ASP A 32 10.43 7.44 7.06
N LYS A 33 10.20 7.27 5.75
CA LYS A 33 11.14 7.70 4.70
C LYS A 33 11.35 9.22 4.63
N ILE A 34 10.41 10.00 5.15
CA ILE A 34 10.53 11.46 5.24
C ILE A 34 11.25 11.85 6.53
N ALA A 35 10.85 11.26 7.66
CA ALA A 35 11.37 11.58 8.99
C ALA A 35 12.82 11.10 9.18
N ASP A 36 13.14 9.88 8.73
CA ASP A 36 14.50 9.32 8.71
C ASP A 36 14.95 9.03 7.28
N ARG A 37 15.02 10.09 6.48
CA ARG A 37 15.44 9.98 5.08
C ARG A 37 16.89 9.55 4.94
N HIS A 38 17.78 9.99 5.84
CA HIS A 38 19.20 9.66 5.77
C HIS A 38 19.41 8.16 6.05
N GLY A 39 18.85 7.63 7.13
CA GLY A 39 18.96 6.20 7.46
C GLY A 39 18.38 5.31 6.37
N ASN A 40 17.21 5.68 5.82
CA ASN A 40 16.61 4.96 4.70
C ASN A 40 17.50 4.95 3.44
N LEU A 41 18.11 6.09 3.09
CA LEU A 41 19.02 6.15 1.94
C LEU A 41 20.28 5.33 2.15
N GLU A 42 20.89 5.40 3.34
CA GLU A 42 22.09 4.63 3.68
C GLU A 42 21.83 3.12 3.59
N PHE A 43 20.75 2.65 4.22
CA PHE A 43 20.32 1.25 4.16
C PHE A 43 20.07 0.78 2.72
N LEU A 44 19.29 1.54 1.95
CA LEU A 44 18.90 1.13 0.60
C LEU A 44 20.04 1.24 -0.41
N GLN A 45 20.98 2.18 -0.24
CA GLN A 45 22.18 2.21 -1.08
C GLN A 45 23.03 0.96 -0.88
N GLY A 46 23.18 0.49 0.36
CA GLY A 46 23.82 -0.79 0.66
C GLY A 46 23.06 -1.99 0.07
N HIS A 47 21.73 -2.03 0.27
CA HIS A 47 20.85 -3.09 -0.22
C HIS A 47 20.92 -3.25 -1.75
N PHE A 48 20.88 -2.14 -2.48
CA PHE A 48 20.86 -2.11 -3.94
C PHE A 48 22.26 -2.03 -4.58
N ALA A 49 23.35 -2.02 -3.81
CA ALA A 49 24.71 -1.74 -4.31
C ALA A 49 25.17 -2.66 -5.47
N LYS A 50 24.70 -3.91 -5.50
CA LYS A 50 25.03 -4.90 -6.55
C LYS A 50 23.92 -5.06 -7.60
N SER A 51 22.89 -4.22 -7.55
CA SER A 51 21.74 -4.27 -8.45
C SER A 51 21.90 -3.31 -9.63
N PRO A 52 21.13 -3.50 -10.72
CA PRO A 52 21.05 -2.53 -11.81
C PRO A 52 20.51 -1.14 -11.38
N LEU A 53 19.93 -1.04 -10.19
CA LEU A 53 19.29 0.18 -9.67
C LEU A 53 20.20 1.01 -8.76
N ALA A 54 21.44 0.59 -8.51
CA ALA A 54 22.34 1.20 -7.52
C ALA A 54 22.49 2.73 -7.69
N GLY A 55 22.62 3.22 -8.93
CA GLY A 55 22.77 4.65 -9.23
C GLY A 55 21.48 5.47 -9.13
N MET A 56 20.33 4.81 -8.97
CA MET A 56 19.00 5.45 -8.96
C MET A 56 18.33 5.42 -7.58
N VAL A 57 18.97 4.84 -6.56
CA VAL A 57 18.36 4.64 -5.23
C VAL A 57 17.73 5.92 -4.67
N PRO A 58 18.39 7.10 -4.66
CA PRO A 58 17.77 8.31 -4.10
C PRO A 58 16.49 8.75 -4.82
N PHE A 59 16.47 8.55 -6.14
CA PHE A 59 15.30 8.82 -6.97
C PHE A 59 14.18 7.82 -6.68
N LEU A 60 14.49 6.53 -6.65
CA LEU A 60 13.53 5.46 -6.38
C LEU A 60 12.88 5.60 -5.00
N VAL A 61 13.67 5.94 -3.97
CA VAL A 61 13.16 6.23 -2.62
C VAL A 61 12.15 7.36 -2.66
N THR A 62 12.44 8.44 -3.41
CA THR A 62 11.51 9.57 -3.54
C THR A 62 10.21 9.15 -4.22
N VAL A 63 10.30 8.44 -5.35
CA VAL A 63 9.12 7.96 -6.09
C VAL A 63 8.26 7.04 -5.22
N VAL A 64 8.87 6.05 -4.56
CA VAL A 64 8.16 5.13 -3.67
C VAL A 64 7.53 5.90 -2.51
N THR A 65 8.25 6.83 -1.87
CA THR A 65 7.69 7.64 -0.78
C THR A 65 6.43 8.40 -1.21
N VAL A 66 6.44 9.00 -2.41
CA VAL A 66 5.26 9.70 -2.94
C VAL A 66 4.10 8.72 -3.16
N LEU A 67 4.35 7.56 -3.77
CA LEU A 67 3.33 6.55 -3.97
C LEU A 67 2.74 6.06 -2.64
N GLU A 68 3.58 5.79 -1.64
CA GLU A 68 3.15 5.34 -0.33
C GLU A 68 2.33 6.42 0.41
N ILE A 69 2.77 7.68 0.41
CA ILE A 69 2.01 8.77 1.05
C ILE A 69 0.66 8.97 0.37
N VAL A 70 0.60 8.99 -0.97
CA VAL A 70 -0.66 9.15 -1.71
C VAL A 70 -1.58 7.96 -1.46
N SER A 71 -1.05 6.75 -1.54
CA SER A 71 -1.77 5.50 -1.23
C SER A 71 -2.38 5.56 0.18
N GLY A 72 -1.54 5.79 1.19
CA GLY A 72 -1.95 5.81 2.59
C GLY A 72 -2.95 6.92 2.90
N ALA A 73 -2.77 8.11 2.32
CA ALA A 73 -3.69 9.24 2.50
C ALA A 73 -5.06 8.95 1.89
N LEU A 74 -5.12 8.45 0.65
CA LEU A 74 -6.39 8.08 0.00
C LEU A 74 -7.10 6.95 0.75
N SER A 75 -6.36 5.94 1.22
CA SER A 75 -6.93 4.87 2.05
C SER A 75 -7.45 5.39 3.40
N ALA A 76 -6.75 6.32 4.05
CA ALA A 76 -7.19 6.92 5.32
C ALA A 76 -8.44 7.78 5.14
N ILE A 77 -8.42 8.69 4.16
CA ILE A 77 -9.56 9.56 3.84
C ILE A 77 -10.76 8.71 3.40
N GLY A 78 -10.52 7.73 2.52
CA GLY A 78 -11.53 6.80 2.05
C GLY A 78 -12.15 5.97 3.19
N CYS A 79 -11.35 5.52 4.15
CA CYS A 79 -11.84 4.83 5.34
C CYS A 79 -12.85 5.70 6.13
N VAL A 80 -12.53 6.99 6.34
CA VAL A 80 -13.44 7.94 7.00
C VAL A 80 -14.71 8.16 6.16
N ILE A 81 -14.58 8.31 4.84
CA ILE A 81 -15.72 8.50 3.94
C ILE A 81 -16.65 7.27 3.96
N ILE A 82 -16.12 6.04 3.93
CA ILE A 82 -16.91 4.80 4.03
C ILE A 82 -17.70 4.77 5.35
N ILE A 83 -17.10 5.17 6.46
CA ILE A 83 -17.77 5.20 7.77
C ILE A 83 -18.94 6.20 7.76
N LEU A 84 -18.74 7.38 7.19
CA LEU A 84 -19.71 8.47 7.24
C LEU A 84 -20.80 8.39 6.17
N THR A 85 -20.46 7.89 4.98
CA THR A 85 -21.30 8.00 3.78
C THR A 85 -21.53 6.67 3.06
N ARG A 86 -20.82 5.60 3.46
CA ARG A 86 -20.79 4.30 2.76
C ARG A 86 -20.28 4.35 1.31
N ASP A 87 -19.65 5.44 0.88
CA ASP A 87 -19.01 5.53 -0.43
C ASP A 87 -17.56 5.01 -0.39
N PRO A 88 -17.22 3.91 -1.11
CA PRO A 88 -15.87 3.35 -1.13
C PRO A 88 -14.96 3.96 -2.21
N THR A 89 -15.45 4.91 -3.03
CA THR A 89 -14.74 5.39 -4.24
C THR A 89 -13.32 5.89 -3.93
N VAL A 90 -13.14 6.70 -2.89
CA VAL A 90 -11.82 7.24 -2.53
C VAL A 90 -10.87 6.16 -2.03
N ALA A 91 -11.37 5.24 -1.19
CA ALA A 91 -10.60 4.10 -0.70
C ALA A 91 -10.19 3.15 -1.83
N PHE A 92 -11.06 2.96 -2.83
CA PHE A 92 -10.78 2.17 -4.02
C PHE A 92 -9.56 2.70 -4.79
N TYR A 93 -9.50 4.02 -5.02
CA TYR A 93 -8.32 4.63 -5.63
C TYR A 93 -7.08 4.49 -4.74
N GLY A 94 -7.21 4.62 -3.42
CA GLY A 94 -6.12 4.33 -2.48
C GLY A 94 -5.57 2.91 -2.64
N ALA A 95 -6.45 1.91 -2.72
CA ALA A 95 -6.07 0.50 -2.91
C ALA A 95 -5.40 0.24 -4.28
N ILE A 96 -5.78 0.95 -5.35
CA ILE A 96 -5.08 0.87 -6.63
C ILE A 96 -3.63 1.39 -6.50
N ILE A 97 -3.44 2.56 -5.89
CA ILE A 97 -2.09 3.12 -5.70
C ILE A 97 -1.27 2.27 -4.72
N SER A 98 -1.90 1.64 -3.72
CA SER A 98 -1.29 0.62 -2.86
C SER A 98 -0.72 -0.54 -3.67
N ALA A 99 -1.51 -1.09 -4.60
CA ALA A 99 -1.08 -2.21 -5.43
C ALA A 99 0.11 -1.82 -6.32
N ILE A 100 0.07 -0.62 -6.91
CA ILE A 100 1.18 -0.07 -7.70
C ILE A 100 2.45 0.07 -6.83
N SER A 101 2.30 0.58 -5.61
CA SER A 101 3.41 0.70 -4.65
C SER A 101 4.05 -0.65 -4.34
N ILE A 102 3.24 -1.67 -4.05
CA ILE A 102 3.74 -3.03 -3.76
C ILE A 102 4.41 -3.65 -4.99
N VAL A 103 3.88 -3.45 -6.19
CA VAL A 103 4.51 -3.92 -7.43
C VAL A 103 5.88 -3.25 -7.64
N ALA A 104 5.99 -1.94 -7.39
CA ALA A 104 7.25 -1.21 -7.48
C ALA A 104 8.29 -1.72 -6.45
N LEU A 105 7.85 -1.93 -5.20
CA LEU A 105 8.69 -2.52 -4.15
C LEU A 105 9.14 -3.93 -4.52
N PHE A 106 8.23 -4.78 -4.98
CA PHE A 106 8.51 -6.15 -5.40
C PHE A 106 9.53 -6.17 -6.53
N PHE A 107 9.35 -5.34 -7.56
CA PHE A 107 10.31 -5.18 -8.64
C PHE A 107 11.69 -4.79 -8.11
N GLY A 108 11.78 -3.83 -7.18
CA GLY A 108 13.02 -3.46 -6.51
C GLY A 108 13.69 -4.66 -5.87
N GLN A 109 12.97 -5.42 -5.04
CA GLN A 109 13.51 -6.63 -4.40
C GLN A 109 14.00 -7.66 -5.42
N ARG A 110 13.29 -7.83 -6.54
CA ARG A 110 13.72 -8.71 -7.64
C ARG A 110 15.02 -8.26 -8.30
N MET A 111 15.19 -6.95 -8.53
CA MET A 111 16.43 -6.39 -9.09
C MET A 111 17.61 -6.47 -8.12
N ALA A 112 17.35 -6.34 -6.81
CA ALA A 112 18.35 -6.57 -5.77
C ALA A 112 18.69 -8.05 -5.54
N LYS A 113 17.97 -8.98 -6.19
CA LYS A 113 18.01 -10.43 -5.94
C LYS A 113 17.68 -10.79 -4.48
N ASP A 114 16.93 -9.95 -3.79
CA ASP A 114 16.38 -10.26 -2.47
C ASP A 114 15.06 -11.02 -2.64
N TYR A 115 15.16 -12.35 -2.73
CA TYR A 115 14.00 -13.22 -2.88
C TYR A 115 13.15 -13.30 -1.60
N ALA A 116 13.78 -13.16 -0.43
CA ALA A 116 13.08 -13.19 0.85
C ALA A 116 12.25 -11.93 1.03
N GLY A 117 12.83 -10.75 0.78
CA GLY A 117 12.12 -9.48 0.78
C GLY A 117 10.98 -9.44 -0.25
N ALA A 118 11.20 -9.99 -1.45
CA ALA A 118 10.13 -10.11 -2.45
C ALA A 118 8.97 -11.01 -1.98
N ALA A 119 9.26 -12.12 -1.29
CA ALA A 119 8.23 -13.04 -0.79
C ALA A 119 7.36 -12.40 0.32
N VAL A 120 7.96 -11.57 1.19
CA VAL A 120 7.24 -10.83 2.24
C VAL A 120 6.18 -9.88 1.67
N LEU A 121 6.35 -9.41 0.43
CA LEU A 121 5.38 -8.51 -0.21
C LEU A 121 4.14 -9.23 -0.76
N VAL A 122 4.20 -10.55 -0.97
CA VAL A 122 3.10 -11.31 -1.58
C VAL A 122 1.83 -11.28 -0.72
N PRO A 123 1.86 -11.50 0.61
CA PRO A 123 0.67 -11.36 1.45
C PRO A 123 0.04 -9.96 1.40
N TYR A 124 0.85 -8.90 1.43
CA TYR A 124 0.34 -7.53 1.30
C TYR A 124 -0.31 -7.30 -0.06
N PHE A 125 0.27 -7.85 -1.13
CA PHE A 125 -0.30 -7.76 -2.47
C PHE A 125 -1.66 -8.47 -2.54
N LEU A 126 -1.75 -9.70 -2.02
CA LEU A 126 -3.00 -10.45 -1.98
C LEU A 126 -4.09 -9.72 -1.18
N LEU A 127 -3.75 -9.17 0.00
CA LEU A 127 -4.66 -8.34 0.78
C LEU A 127 -5.13 -7.12 -0.02
N THR A 128 -4.22 -6.48 -0.74
CA THR A 128 -4.55 -5.30 -1.56
C THR A 128 -5.47 -5.66 -2.73
N LEU A 129 -5.30 -6.83 -3.36
CA LEU A 129 -6.24 -7.31 -4.39
C LEU A 129 -7.63 -7.59 -3.80
N VAL A 130 -7.70 -8.17 -2.60
CA VAL A 130 -8.98 -8.34 -1.87
C VAL A 130 -9.61 -6.99 -1.58
N ALA A 131 -8.82 -5.99 -1.20
CA ALA A 131 -9.30 -4.62 -0.97
C ALA A 131 -9.88 -4.01 -2.26
N ILE A 132 -9.17 -4.09 -3.39
CA ILE A 132 -9.67 -3.60 -4.68
C ILE A 132 -10.99 -4.29 -5.04
N TYR A 133 -11.06 -5.61 -4.89
CA TYR A 133 -12.27 -6.38 -5.20
C TYR A 133 -13.45 -6.00 -4.28
N SER A 134 -13.24 -5.94 -2.97
CA SER A 134 -14.30 -5.62 -2.02
C SER A 134 -14.77 -4.17 -2.12
N LEU A 135 -13.86 -3.25 -2.43
CA LEU A 135 -14.17 -1.84 -2.61
C LEU A 135 -14.90 -1.58 -3.92
N ALA A 136 -14.68 -2.39 -4.97
CA ALA A 136 -15.38 -2.28 -6.26
C ALA A 136 -16.81 -2.86 -6.25
N LEU A 137 -17.12 -3.73 -5.27
CA LEU A 137 -18.47 -4.21 -5.03
C LEU A 137 -19.23 -3.11 -4.28
N HIS A 138 -19.96 -2.29 -5.02
CA HIS A 138 -20.88 -1.27 -4.51
C HIS A 138 -22.32 -1.72 -4.73
#